data_AF-A0A8C5N143-F1
#
_entry.id   AF-A0A8C5N143-F1
#
_cell.length_a   1.000
_cell.length_b   1.000
_cell.length_c   1.000
_cell.angle_alpha   90.00
_cell.angle_beta   90.00
_cell.angle_gamma   90.00
#
_symmetry.space_group_name_H-M   'P 1'
#
loop_
_entity.id
_entity.type
_entity.pdbx_description
1 polymer ?
#
loop_
_entity_poly.entity_id
_entity_poly.type
_entity_poly.pdbx_seq_one_letter_code
_entity_poly.pdbx_strand_id
1 'polypeptide(L)'
;MLWHDLKRAIHTRHPKNIATLKQFCEEEWSKITPDRCAGLICNYRKRLVEVIAAKGGVTNGGKTTLANRLKKSLPNSSLICQDDYFKTDERGFKMYDVLEALNMEDMMTAVHKCIKHPNEAETSNRMGKVFQRKSEDGIYFLIIEGFLLYSYKPLSSVFTRRYFLTVPYEECKKRRSSRVYVPPDPPGYFDGHVWPMYLKHKDEMEETEREIGN
;
A
#
# COMPACT_ATOMS: atom_id res chain seq x y z
N MET A 1 12.46 -17.25 6.22
CA MET A 1 13.19 -18.41 5.67
C MET A 1 14.48 -18.67 6.44
N LEU A 2 15.44 -17.73 6.51
CA LEU A 2 16.69 -17.92 7.26
C LEU A 2 16.50 -18.27 8.75
N TRP A 3 15.62 -17.52 9.43
CA TRP A 3 15.27 -17.76 10.83
C TRP A 3 14.58 -19.11 11.07
N HIS A 4 13.86 -19.61 10.07
CA HIS A 4 13.20 -20.90 10.16
C HIS A 4 14.21 -22.05 10.03
N ASP A 5 15.17 -21.93 9.11
CA ASP A 5 16.24 -22.92 8.93
C ASP A 5 17.19 -22.95 10.12
N LEU A 6 17.57 -21.78 10.64
CA LEU A 6 18.36 -21.64 11.85
C LEU A 6 17.66 -22.28 13.05
N LYS A 7 16.37 -21.98 13.26
CA LYS A 7 15.58 -22.60 14.33
C LYS A 7 15.53 -24.12 14.19
N ARG A 8 15.38 -24.64 12.96
CA ARG A 8 15.35 -26.07 12.71
C ARG A 8 16.69 -26.72 13.06
N ALA A 9 17.80 -26.13 12.61
CA ALA A 9 19.15 -26.63 12.86
C ALA A 9 19.51 -26.62 14.36
N ILE A 10 19.18 -25.54 15.07
CA ILE A 10 19.36 -25.44 16.52
C ILE A 10 18.48 -26.46 17.25
N HIS A 11 17.22 -26.63 16.80
CA HIS A 11 16.29 -27.57 17.42
C HIS A 11 16.77 -29.03 17.31
N THR A 12 17.35 -29.41 16.16
CA THR A 12 17.95 -30.74 15.96
C THR A 12 19.14 -31.01 16.89
N ARG A 13 19.77 -29.97 17.45
CA ARG A 13 20.86 -30.11 18.42
C ARG A 13 20.40 -30.23 19.88
N HIS A 14 19.09 -30.18 20.13
CA HIS A 14 18.46 -30.38 21.43
C HIS A 14 19.17 -29.66 22.60
N PRO A 15 19.30 -28.32 22.55
CA PRO A 15 19.95 -27.56 23.62
C PRO A 15 19.22 -27.76 24.95
N LYS A 16 19.97 -28.07 26.01
CA LYS A 16 19.43 -28.44 27.32
C LYS A 16 19.30 -27.26 28.28
N ASN A 17 19.96 -26.15 27.98
CA ASN A 17 19.94 -24.93 28.79
C ASN A 17 20.24 -23.69 27.93
N ILE A 18 20.09 -22.50 28.52
CA ILE A 18 20.23 -21.25 27.77
C ILE A 18 21.66 -20.97 27.29
N ALA A 19 22.67 -21.49 28.00
CA ALA A 19 24.08 -21.35 27.62
C ALA A 19 24.38 -22.17 26.35
N THR A 20 23.97 -23.44 26.34
CA THR A 20 24.10 -24.32 25.16
C THR A 20 23.26 -23.84 23.98
N LEU A 21 22.07 -23.28 24.23
CA LEU A 21 21.26 -22.66 23.19
C LEU A 21 21.99 -21.48 22.52
N LYS A 22 22.56 -20.56 23.32
CA LYS A 22 23.29 -19.40 22.80
C LYS A 22 24.50 -19.82 21.97
N GLN A 23 25.29 -20.76 22.47
CA GLN A 23 26.42 -21.31 21.75
C GLN A 23 25.99 -21.93 20.41
N PHE A 24 24.92 -22.73 20.39
CA PHE A 24 24.44 -23.33 19.14
C PHE A 24 23.86 -22.29 18.18
N CYS A 25 23.22 -21.23 18.68
CA CYS A 25 22.80 -20.11 17.85
C CYS A 25 23.99 -19.47 17.13
N GLU A 26 25.07 -19.17 17.86
CA GLU A 26 26.27 -18.54 17.29
C GLU A 26 26.97 -19.47 16.27
N GLU A 27 27.13 -20.74 16.62
CA GLU A 27 27.72 -21.75 15.74
C GLU A 27 26.90 -21.95 14.45
N GLU A 28 25.57 -22.14 14.54
CA GLU A 28 24.73 -22.33 13.35
C GLU A 28 24.56 -21.05 12.55
N TRP A 29 24.60 -19.88 13.19
CA TRP A 29 24.57 -18.58 12.51
C TRP A 29 25.87 -18.33 11.73
N SER A 30 27.03 -18.68 12.30
CA SER A 30 28.34 -18.53 11.63
C SER A 30 28.47 -19.35 10.34
N LYS A 31 27.67 -20.42 10.20
CA LYS A 31 27.62 -21.27 9.00
C LYS A 31 26.77 -20.68 7.87
N ILE A 32 26.00 -19.62 8.14
CA ILE A 32 25.22 -18.94 7.12
C ILE A 32 26.16 -18.03 6.33
N THR A 33 26.45 -18.42 5.09
CA THR A 33 27.35 -17.65 4.23
C THR A 33 26.75 -16.29 3.86
N PRO A 34 27.60 -15.26 3.68
CA PRO A 34 27.17 -13.96 3.14
C PRO A 34 26.40 -14.09 1.82
N ASP A 35 26.74 -15.05 0.95
CA ASP A 35 26.03 -15.32 -0.30
C ASP A 35 24.59 -15.81 -0.11
N ARG A 36 24.31 -16.55 0.97
CA ARG A 36 22.95 -16.99 1.30
C ARG A 36 22.09 -15.83 1.83
N CYS A 37 22.70 -14.91 2.58
CA CYS A 37 22.09 -13.64 2.96
C CYS A 37 21.87 -12.74 1.72
N ALA A 38 22.86 -12.64 0.84
CA ALA A 38 22.77 -11.91 -0.42
C ALA A 38 21.70 -12.50 -1.35
N GLY A 39 21.55 -13.82 -1.40
CA GLY A 39 20.48 -14.51 -2.14
C GLY A 39 19.09 -14.20 -1.60
N LEU A 40 18.92 -14.04 -0.29
CA LEU A 40 17.65 -13.61 0.31
C LEU A 40 17.33 -12.14 0.00
N ILE A 41 18.35 -11.27 0.01
CA ILE A 41 18.24 -9.85 -0.38
C ILE A 41 17.96 -9.73 -1.89
N CYS A 42 18.62 -10.53 -2.72
CA CYS A 42 18.41 -10.62 -4.17
C CYS A 42 16.98 -11.08 -4.50
N ASN A 43 16.48 -12.08 -3.77
CA ASN A 43 15.09 -12.53 -3.89
C ASN A 43 14.09 -11.56 -3.22
N TYR A 44 14.54 -10.65 -2.36
CA TYR A 44 13.71 -9.56 -1.83
C TYR A 44 13.26 -8.66 -2.96
N ARG A 45 14.15 -8.33 -3.91
CA ARG A 45 13.79 -7.64 -5.16
C ARG A 45 12.76 -8.43 -5.97
N LYS A 46 12.85 -9.76 -6.04
CA LYS A 46 11.91 -10.63 -6.76
C LYS A 46 10.53 -10.70 -6.07
N ARG A 47 10.48 -10.76 -4.74
CA ARG A 47 9.25 -10.67 -3.93
C ARG A 47 8.64 -9.27 -3.98
N LEU A 48 9.48 -8.23 -3.99
CA LEU A 48 9.07 -6.85 -4.23
C LEU A 48 8.47 -6.76 -5.64
N VAL A 49 9.07 -7.39 -6.66
CA VAL A 49 8.55 -7.47 -8.03
C VAL A 49 7.22 -8.25 -8.11
N GLU A 50 7.04 -9.34 -7.36
CA GLU A 50 5.76 -10.06 -7.27
C GLU A 50 4.66 -9.23 -6.57
N VAL A 51 5.04 -8.44 -5.58
CA VAL A 51 4.17 -7.47 -4.91
C VAL A 51 3.85 -6.27 -5.81
N ILE A 52 4.80 -5.84 -6.64
CA ILE A 52 4.69 -4.82 -7.70
C ILE A 52 3.85 -5.32 -8.89
N ALA A 53 3.82 -6.62 -9.14
CA ALA A 53 3.00 -7.23 -10.19
C ALA A 53 1.49 -7.12 -9.90
N ALA A 54 1.11 -6.80 -8.66
CA ALA A 54 -0.22 -6.29 -8.35
C ALA A 54 -0.22 -4.75 -8.50
N LYS A 55 -0.67 -4.27 -9.67
CA LYS A 55 -0.59 -2.85 -10.09
C LYS A 55 -1.81 -2.02 -9.61
N GLY A 56 -1.85 -1.21 -8.52
CA GLY A 56 -3.03 -0.50 -7.88
C GLY A 56 -3.97 0.46 -8.71
N GLY A 57 -5.34 0.48 -8.73
CA GLY A 57 -6.14 1.35 -9.67
C GLY A 57 -7.68 1.50 -9.63
N VAL A 58 -8.47 1.08 -10.64
CA VAL A 58 -9.88 1.54 -10.85
C VAL A 58 -10.77 1.42 -9.59
N THR A 59 -11.86 2.20 -9.49
CA THR A 59 -12.88 1.95 -8.44
C THR A 59 -13.29 0.47 -8.44
N ASN A 60 -13.34 -0.17 -7.27
CA ASN A 60 -13.51 -1.62 -7.14
C ASN A 60 -12.43 -2.51 -7.82
N GLY A 61 -11.28 -1.94 -8.19
CA GLY A 61 -10.17 -2.67 -8.79
C GLY A 61 -9.44 -3.61 -7.82
N GLY A 62 -9.56 -3.37 -6.51
CA GLY A 62 -8.82 -4.09 -5.47
C GLY A 62 -7.69 -3.28 -4.82
N LYS A 63 -7.69 -1.94 -4.98
CA LYS A 63 -6.70 -1.00 -4.41
C LYS A 63 -6.47 -1.21 -2.92
N THR A 64 -7.52 -1.05 -2.11
CA THR A 64 -7.46 -1.14 -0.65
C THR A 64 -7.01 -2.54 -0.21
N THR A 65 -7.41 -3.59 -0.93
CA THR A 65 -6.95 -4.96 -0.66
C THR A 65 -5.45 -5.11 -0.88
N LEU A 66 -4.93 -4.61 -2.00
CA LEU A 66 -3.50 -4.61 -2.31
C LEU A 66 -2.72 -3.77 -1.29
N ALA A 67 -3.20 -2.56 -0.98
CA ALA A 67 -2.57 -1.65 -0.03
C ALA A 67 -2.48 -2.26 1.38
N ASN A 68 -3.53 -2.95 1.83
CA ASN A 68 -3.50 -3.67 3.11
C ASN A 68 -2.54 -4.87 3.10
N ARG A 69 -2.44 -5.61 1.99
CA ARG A 69 -1.46 -6.70 1.85
C ARG A 69 -0.02 -6.17 1.86
N LEU A 70 0.20 -5.03 1.20
CA LEU A 70 1.47 -4.29 1.21
C LEU A 70 1.85 -3.88 2.64
N LYS A 71 0.96 -3.18 3.36
CA LYS A 71 1.18 -2.74 4.75
C LYS A 71 1.50 -3.92 5.67
N LYS A 72 0.80 -5.06 5.54
CA LYS A 72 1.06 -6.27 6.33
C LYS A 72 2.42 -6.91 6.02
N SER A 73 2.92 -6.74 4.80
CA SER A 73 4.15 -7.38 4.32
C SER A 73 5.38 -6.51 4.55
N LEU A 74 5.21 -5.18 4.49
CA LEU A 74 6.29 -4.20 4.65
C LEU A 74 6.46 -3.81 6.12
N PRO A 75 7.66 -4.00 6.71
CA PRO A 75 7.96 -3.45 8.03
C PRO A 75 7.94 -1.91 7.98
N ASN A 76 7.72 -1.27 9.14
CA ASN A 76 7.77 0.18 9.27
C ASN A 76 6.97 0.94 8.18
N SER A 77 5.67 0.65 8.07
CA SER A 77 4.83 1.18 7.00
C SER A 77 3.51 1.79 7.48
N SER A 78 3.10 2.91 6.86
CA SER A 78 1.80 3.55 7.06
C SER A 78 0.95 3.50 5.79
N LEU A 79 -0.36 3.60 5.96
CA LEU A 79 -1.34 3.60 4.86
C LEU A 79 -2.24 4.81 5.00
N ILE A 80 -2.39 5.58 3.93
CA ILE A 80 -3.36 6.67 3.78
C ILE A 80 -4.34 6.25 2.67
N CYS A 81 -5.63 6.26 2.98
CA CYS A 81 -6.72 5.94 2.05
C CYS A 81 -7.43 7.22 1.61
N GLN A 82 -7.48 7.49 0.31
CA GLN A 82 -8.14 8.69 -0.24
C GLN A 82 -9.64 8.74 0.10
N ASP A 83 -10.30 7.59 0.21
CA ASP A 83 -11.73 7.51 0.55
C ASP A 83 -12.02 8.08 1.96
N ASP A 84 -11.03 8.14 2.87
CA ASP A 84 -11.20 8.73 4.21
C ASP A 84 -11.36 10.26 4.18
N TYR A 85 -11.13 10.89 3.02
CA TYR A 85 -11.14 12.35 2.84
C TYR A 85 -12.34 12.85 2.03
N PHE A 86 -13.37 12.03 1.82
CA PHE A 86 -14.61 12.52 1.19
C PHE A 86 -15.28 13.60 2.04
N LYS A 87 -15.68 14.70 1.40
CA LYS A 87 -16.42 15.78 2.04
C LYS A 87 -17.81 15.31 2.43
N THR A 88 -18.14 15.39 3.72
CA THR A 88 -19.51 15.29 4.22
C THR A 88 -20.28 16.53 3.79
N ASP A 89 -21.25 16.39 2.89
CA ASP A 89 -22.21 17.47 2.56
C ASP A 89 -23.59 16.86 2.55
N GLU A 90 -24.54 17.58 3.15
CA GLU A 90 -25.93 17.15 3.33
C GLU A 90 -26.80 17.48 2.11
N ARG A 91 -26.23 18.14 1.09
CA ARG A 91 -26.98 18.65 -0.08
C ARG A 91 -26.84 17.77 -1.33
N GLY A 92 -27.77 16.81 -1.50
CA GLY A 92 -28.18 16.25 -2.80
C GLY A 92 -27.13 15.44 -3.61
N PHE A 93 -27.50 15.11 -4.86
CA PHE A 93 -26.74 14.29 -5.81
C PHE A 93 -25.32 14.85 -6.01
N LYS A 94 -24.30 14.06 -5.64
CA LYS A 94 -22.88 14.43 -5.76
C LYS A 94 -22.20 13.65 -6.88
N MET A 95 -21.41 14.37 -7.67
CA MET A 95 -20.36 13.79 -8.50
C MET A 95 -19.21 13.42 -7.56
N TYR A 96 -19.09 12.15 -7.17
CA TYR A 96 -18.07 11.71 -6.22
C TYR A 96 -16.72 11.41 -6.89
N ASP A 97 -16.73 11.17 -8.21
CA ASP A 97 -15.53 10.76 -8.94
C ASP A 97 -14.67 11.96 -9.42
N VAL A 98 -14.67 13.07 -8.67
CA VAL A 98 -13.93 14.33 -8.92
C VAL A 98 -13.15 14.81 -7.68
N LEU A 99 -12.08 15.60 -7.87
CA LEU A 99 -11.22 16.07 -6.77
C LEU A 99 -11.98 17.00 -5.79
N GLU A 100 -12.95 17.76 -6.29
CA GLU A 100 -13.76 18.69 -5.53
C GLU A 100 -14.59 17.99 -4.45
N ALA A 101 -14.86 16.69 -4.61
CA ALA A 101 -15.55 15.86 -3.62
C ALA A 101 -14.65 15.48 -2.42
N LEU A 102 -13.34 15.75 -2.48
CA LEU A 102 -12.34 15.32 -1.51
C LEU A 102 -11.69 16.52 -0.80
N ASN A 103 -11.39 16.37 0.49
CA ASN A 103 -10.54 17.27 1.27
C ASN A 103 -9.06 16.94 1.03
N MET A 104 -8.56 17.24 -0.17
CA MET A 104 -7.19 16.90 -0.58
C MET A 104 -6.11 17.67 0.23
N GLU A 105 -6.47 18.82 0.82
CA GLU A 105 -5.58 19.57 1.72
C GLU A 105 -5.35 18.82 3.05
N ASP A 106 -6.40 18.26 3.64
CA ASP A 106 -6.31 17.42 4.84
C ASP A 106 -5.51 16.15 4.55
N MET A 107 -5.71 15.56 3.37
CA MET A 107 -4.93 14.42 2.91
C MET A 107 -3.44 14.75 2.80
N MET A 108 -3.10 15.91 2.20
CA MET A 108 -1.70 16.36 2.13
C MET A 108 -1.10 16.64 3.51
N THR A 109 -1.89 17.17 4.44
CA THR A 109 -1.45 17.36 5.83
C THR A 109 -1.09 16.03 6.49
N ALA A 110 -1.90 14.99 6.29
CA ALA A 110 -1.61 13.64 6.77
C ALA A 110 -0.37 13.02 6.10
N VAL A 111 -0.22 13.22 4.78
CA VAL A 111 0.97 12.79 4.01
C VAL A 111 2.23 13.44 4.56
N HIS A 112 2.25 14.77 4.71
CA HIS A 112 3.40 15.48 5.25
C HIS A 112 3.71 15.09 6.69
N LYS A 113 2.69 14.83 7.51
CA LYS A 113 2.87 14.33 8.88
C LYS A 113 3.56 12.97 8.89
N CYS A 114 3.15 12.05 8.01
CA CYS A 114 3.79 10.74 7.87
C CYS A 114 5.25 10.84 7.42
N ILE A 115 5.55 11.74 6.48
CA ILE A 115 6.92 11.97 5.97
C ILE A 115 7.82 12.57 7.07
N LYS A 116 7.32 13.55 7.83
CA LYS A 116 8.09 14.22 8.90
C LYS A 116 8.28 13.33 10.13
N HIS A 117 7.29 12.52 10.47
CA HIS A 117 7.27 11.72 11.70
C HIS A 117 6.99 10.23 11.42
N PRO A 118 7.87 9.53 10.69
CA PRO A 118 7.65 8.13 10.30
C PRO A 118 7.53 7.17 11.49
N ASN A 119 8.08 7.54 12.66
CA ASN A 119 8.06 6.73 13.88
C ASN A 119 6.88 7.03 14.82
N GLU A 120 6.10 8.09 14.59
CA GLU A 120 4.99 8.51 15.48
C GLU A 120 3.61 8.23 14.89
N ALA A 121 3.55 7.89 13.59
CA ALA A 121 2.33 7.74 12.81
C ALA A 121 1.38 6.60 13.28
N GLU A 122 1.73 5.84 14.31
CA GLU A 122 0.89 4.75 14.87
C GLU A 122 0.59 4.87 16.37
N THR A 123 0.66 6.06 16.98
CA THR A 123 0.28 6.24 18.41
C THR A 123 -1.20 6.58 18.63
N SER A 124 -2.09 6.28 17.68
CA SER A 124 -3.53 6.39 17.90
C SER A 124 -4.27 5.16 17.39
N ASN A 125 -4.21 4.07 18.14
CA ASN A 125 -5.40 3.25 18.37
C ASN A 125 -5.33 2.51 19.71
N ARG A 126 -6.40 2.70 20.48
CA ARG A 126 -6.67 2.02 21.75
C ARG A 126 -6.81 0.52 21.48
N MET A 127 -6.33 -0.30 22.42
CA MET A 127 -6.30 -1.77 22.44
C MET A 127 -5.23 -2.47 21.58
N GLY A 128 -4.08 -2.72 22.23
CA GLY A 128 -3.53 -4.08 22.33
C GLY A 128 -2.70 -4.63 21.16
N LYS A 129 -1.37 -4.45 21.26
CA LYS A 129 -0.30 -5.22 20.61
C LYS A 129 -0.34 -5.30 19.07
N VAL A 130 0.14 -4.24 18.42
CA VAL A 130 0.67 -4.32 17.06
C VAL A 130 2.15 -4.71 17.14
N PHE A 131 2.53 -5.85 16.57
CA PHE A 131 3.93 -6.23 16.38
C PHE A 131 4.55 -5.29 15.35
N GLN A 132 5.17 -4.19 15.81
CA GLN A 132 6.01 -3.36 14.95
C GLN A 132 7.26 -4.18 14.57
N ARG A 133 7.36 -4.56 13.29
CA ARG A 133 8.67 -4.91 12.72
C ARG A 133 9.40 -3.60 12.49
N LYS A 134 10.27 -3.20 13.43
CA LYS A 134 11.29 -2.20 13.14
C LYS A 134 12.14 -2.74 11.99
N SER A 135 12.27 -1.98 10.91
CA SER A 135 13.24 -2.29 9.86
C SER A 135 14.63 -2.08 10.43
N GLU A 136 15.52 -3.07 10.31
CA GLU A 136 16.94 -2.93 10.68
C GLU A 136 17.65 -1.85 9.84
N ASP A 137 17.12 -1.56 8.64
CA ASP A 137 17.71 -0.61 7.68
C ASP A 137 17.22 0.85 7.81
N GLY A 138 16.34 1.15 8.79
CA GLY A 138 15.81 2.52 8.99
C GLY A 138 14.87 3.04 7.87
N ILE A 139 14.45 2.19 6.94
CA ILE A 139 13.59 2.57 5.81
C ILE A 139 12.11 2.61 6.25
N TYR A 140 11.42 3.69 5.93
CA TYR A 140 9.99 3.88 6.16
C TYR A 140 9.20 3.83 4.84
N PHE A 141 8.07 3.12 4.84
CA PHE A 141 7.19 3.02 3.68
C PHE A 141 5.87 3.76 3.92
N LEU A 142 5.61 4.81 3.14
CA LEU A 142 4.29 5.42 3.08
C LEU A 142 3.53 4.87 1.86
N ILE A 143 2.41 4.20 2.12
CA ILE A 143 1.50 3.73 1.08
C ILE A 143 0.34 4.72 0.99
N ILE A 144 0.14 5.30 -0.18
CA ILE A 144 -0.99 6.18 -0.47
C ILE A 144 -1.84 5.47 -1.52
N GLU A 145 -3.11 5.23 -1.20
CA GLU A 145 -4.05 4.54 -2.10
C GLU A 145 -5.28 5.39 -2.34
N GLY A 146 -5.76 5.41 -3.59
CA GLY A 146 -6.86 6.25 -4.02
C GLY A 146 -7.09 6.12 -5.52
N PHE A 147 -8.22 6.64 -6.00
CA PHE A 147 -8.61 6.56 -7.41
C PHE A 147 -8.28 7.83 -8.21
N LEU A 148 -8.03 8.97 -7.54
CA LEU A 148 -7.68 10.27 -8.16
C LEU A 148 -6.30 10.80 -7.75
N LEU A 149 -5.41 9.95 -7.25
CA LEU A 149 -4.12 10.39 -6.71
C LEU A 149 -3.27 11.13 -7.74
N TYR A 150 -3.29 10.67 -9.00
CA TYR A 150 -2.43 11.21 -10.06
C TYR A 150 -2.99 12.46 -10.72
N SER A 151 -4.28 12.73 -10.57
CA SER A 151 -4.90 13.99 -11.02
C SER A 151 -4.59 15.17 -10.08
N TYR A 152 -4.05 14.90 -8.88
CA TYR A 152 -3.76 15.95 -7.89
C TYR A 152 -2.26 16.30 -7.87
N LYS A 153 -1.90 17.37 -8.60
CA LYS A 153 -0.52 17.82 -8.81
C LYS A 153 0.35 17.89 -7.53
N PRO A 154 -0.13 18.37 -6.36
CA PRO A 154 0.70 18.42 -5.15
C PRO A 154 1.22 17.07 -4.66
N LEU A 155 0.57 15.95 -5.00
CA LEU A 155 1.07 14.61 -4.64
C LEU A 155 2.19 14.11 -5.57
N SER A 156 2.35 14.69 -6.75
CA SER A 156 3.31 14.22 -7.77
C SER A 156 4.75 14.16 -7.25
N SER A 157 5.17 15.16 -6.47
CA SER A 157 6.51 15.27 -5.90
C SER A 157 6.76 14.33 -4.71
N VAL A 158 5.70 13.74 -4.16
CA VAL A 158 5.78 12.81 -3.02
C VAL A 158 6.05 11.38 -3.48
N PHE A 159 5.61 11.01 -4.68
CA PHE A 159 5.67 9.62 -5.13
C PHE A 159 7.06 9.19 -5.59
N THR A 160 7.68 8.26 -4.85
CA THR A 160 8.88 7.56 -5.33
C THR A 160 8.54 6.45 -6.34
N ARG A 161 7.38 5.82 -6.19
CA ARG A 161 6.86 4.77 -7.08
C ARG A 161 5.36 4.95 -7.27
N ARG A 162 4.88 4.69 -8.49
CA ARG A 162 3.48 4.85 -8.91
C ARG A 162 2.98 3.55 -9.55
N TYR A 163 1.73 3.18 -9.30
CA TYR A 163 1.08 1.97 -9.83
C TYR A 163 -0.38 2.28 -10.19
N PHE A 164 -0.86 1.73 -11.32
CA PHE A 164 -2.22 1.90 -11.84
C PHE A 164 -2.89 0.55 -12.22
N LEU A 165 -4.00 0.12 -11.58
CA LEU A 165 -4.86 -1.07 -11.84
C LEU A 165 -5.85 -0.61 -12.90
N THR A 166 -5.79 -1.29 -14.02
CA THR A 166 -6.83 -1.27 -15.01
C THR A 166 -7.68 -2.52 -14.82
N VAL A 167 -9.00 -2.37 -14.83
CA VAL A 167 -9.94 -3.48 -14.97
C VAL A 167 -10.82 -3.15 -16.17
N PRO A 168 -11.12 -4.12 -17.05
CA PRO A 168 -12.03 -3.89 -18.17
C PRO A 168 -13.38 -3.35 -17.71
N TYR A 169 -14.02 -2.52 -18.55
CA TYR A 169 -15.30 -1.88 -18.27
C TYR A 169 -16.34 -2.83 -17.67
N GLU A 170 -16.58 -3.99 -18.31
CA GLU A 170 -17.61 -4.95 -17.89
C GLU A 170 -17.37 -5.49 -16.47
N GLU A 171 -16.12 -5.83 -16.17
CA GLU A 171 -15.75 -6.35 -14.85
C GLU A 171 -15.79 -5.24 -13.79
N CYS A 172 -15.38 -4.02 -14.14
CA CYS A 172 -15.49 -2.86 -13.26
C CYS A 172 -16.96 -2.55 -12.93
N LYS A 173 -17.83 -2.54 -13.94
CA LYS A 173 -19.27 -2.31 -13.80
C LYS A 173 -19.89 -3.38 -12.90
N LYS A 174 -19.64 -4.65 -13.19
CA LYS A 174 -20.10 -5.79 -12.37
C LYS A 174 -19.69 -5.64 -10.90
N ARG A 175 -18.42 -5.32 -10.62
CA ARG A 175 -17.93 -5.14 -9.25
C ARG A 175 -18.55 -3.94 -8.55
N ARG A 176 -18.71 -2.80 -9.25
CA ARG A 176 -19.35 -1.60 -8.69
C ARG A 176 -20.81 -1.86 -8.36
N SER A 177 -21.56 -2.50 -9.26
CA SER A 177 -22.96 -2.89 -9.02
C SER A 177 -23.15 -3.85 -7.84
N SER A 178 -22.12 -4.62 -7.47
CA SER A 178 -22.17 -5.51 -6.29
C SER A 178 -21.88 -4.81 -4.96
N ARG A 179 -21.40 -3.56 -4.97
CA ARG A 179 -21.02 -2.81 -3.77
C ARG A 179 -22.14 -1.85 -3.37
N VAL A 180 -22.39 -1.75 -2.07
CA VAL A 180 -23.33 -0.78 -1.51
C VAL A 180 -22.57 0.49 -1.13
N TYR A 181 -22.83 1.58 -1.86
CA TYR A 181 -22.34 2.91 -1.53
C TYR A 181 -23.34 3.65 -0.64
N VAL A 182 -22.86 4.64 0.11
CA VAL A 182 -23.69 5.55 0.90
C VAL A 182 -23.34 6.99 0.50
N PRO A 183 -24.25 7.72 -0.21
CA PRO A 183 -25.53 7.24 -0.73
C PRO A 183 -25.35 6.20 -1.86
N PRO A 184 -26.37 5.36 -2.14
CA PRO A 184 -26.31 4.40 -3.24
C PRO A 184 -26.14 5.07 -4.61
N ASP A 185 -25.43 4.39 -5.52
CA ASP A 185 -25.30 4.83 -6.91
C ASP A 185 -26.71 4.91 -7.57
N PRO A 186 -27.11 6.05 -8.15
CA PRO A 186 -28.37 6.16 -8.86
C PRO A 186 -28.37 5.37 -10.18
N PRO A 187 -29.54 5.07 -10.76
CA PRO A 187 -29.63 4.37 -12.05
C PRO A 187 -28.80 5.07 -13.14
N GLY A 188 -27.98 4.31 -13.87
CA GLY A 188 -27.12 4.83 -14.94
C GLY A 188 -25.85 5.57 -14.47
N TYR A 189 -25.61 5.72 -13.16
CA TYR A 189 -24.47 6.49 -12.64
C TYR A 189 -23.11 5.96 -13.11
N PHE A 190 -22.96 4.63 -13.21
CA PHE A 190 -21.70 4.04 -13.67
C PHE A 190 -21.36 4.47 -15.10
N ASP A 191 -22.32 4.35 -16.00
CA ASP A 191 -22.14 4.62 -17.43
C ASP A 191 -22.10 6.11 -17.72
N GLY A 192 -22.92 6.88 -17.02
CA GLY A 192 -23.08 8.32 -17.22
C GLY A 192 -22.05 9.19 -16.49
N HIS A 193 -21.38 8.67 -15.46
CA HIS A 193 -20.46 9.47 -14.64
C HIS A 193 -19.17 8.74 -14.32
N VAL A 194 -19.24 7.60 -13.63
CA VAL A 194 -18.05 6.91 -13.09
C VAL A 194 -17.04 6.55 -14.17
N TRP A 195 -17.49 5.86 -15.22
CA TRP A 195 -16.62 5.39 -16.28
C TRP A 195 -16.08 6.53 -17.15
N PRO A 196 -16.89 7.51 -17.59
CA PRO A 196 -16.38 8.71 -18.25
C PRO A 196 -15.32 9.45 -17.42
N MET A 197 -15.54 9.62 -16.11
CA MET A 197 -14.56 10.26 -15.24
C MET A 197 -13.27 9.44 -15.12
N TYR A 198 -13.38 8.12 -15.00
CA TYR A 198 -12.20 7.24 -15.01
C TYR A 198 -11.37 7.39 -16.29
N LEU A 199 -12.01 7.39 -17.46
CA LEU A 199 -11.31 7.57 -18.75
C LEU A 199 -10.63 8.93 -18.82
N LYS A 200 -11.33 10.01 -18.45
CA LYS A 200 -10.76 11.36 -18.38
C LYS A 200 -9.49 11.39 -17.51
N HIS A 201 -9.56 10.87 -16.29
CA HIS A 201 -8.40 10.88 -15.37
C HIS A 201 -7.26 9.97 -15.85
N LYS A 202 -7.58 8.87 -16.54
CA LYS A 202 -6.59 7.98 -17.15
C LYS A 202 -5.84 8.70 -18.27
N ASP A 203 -6.55 9.42 -19.13
CA ASP A 203 -5.96 10.17 -20.24
C ASP A 203 -5.09 11.32 -19.72
N GLU A 204 -5.58 12.10 -18.74
CA GLU A 204 -4.82 13.18 -18.09
C GLU A 204 -3.52 12.66 -17.44
N MET A 205 -3.57 11.49 -16.80
CA MET A 205 -2.40 10.83 -16.22
C MET A 205 -1.39 10.42 -17.30
N GLU A 206 -1.85 9.77 -18.38
CA GLU A 206 -0.98 9.30 -19.46
C GLU A 206 -0.33 10.47 -20.22
N GLU A 207 -1.02 11.61 -20.37
CA GLU A 207 -0.46 12.83 -20.96
C GLU A 207 0.64 13.43 -20.07
N THR A 208 0.38 13.56 -18.76
CA THR A 208 1.37 14.04 -17.78
C THR A 208 2.63 13.17 -17.76
N GLU A 209 2.49 11.84 -17.90
CA GLU A 209 3.65 10.94 -17.97
C GLU A 209 4.50 11.13 -19.23
N ARG A 210 3.88 11.46 -20.37
CA ARG A 210 4.60 11.74 -21.61
C ARG A 210 5.38 13.05 -21.54
N GLU A 211 4.86 14.05 -20.83
CA GLU A 211 5.56 15.32 -20.62
C GLU A 211 6.81 15.19 -19.74
N ILE A 212 6.76 14.32 -18.71
CA ILE A 212 7.89 14.10 -17.79
C ILE A 212 8.98 13.21 -18.42
N GLY A 213 8.62 12.40 -19.42
CA GLY A 213 9.52 11.46 -20.10
C GLY A 213 10.29 12.05 -21.30
N ASN A 214 10.00 13.29 -21.71
CA ASN A 214 10.69 14.04 -22.76
C ASN A 214 11.63 15.10 -22.15
#